data_AF-A0A3M2JWC4-F1
#
_entry.id   AF-A0A3M2JWC4-F1
#
_cell.length_a   1.000
_cell.length_b   1.000
_cell.length_c   1.000
_cell.angle_alpha   90.00
_cell.angle_beta   90.00
_cell.angle_gamma   90.00
#
_symmetry.space_group_name_H-M   'P 1'
#
loop_
_entity.id
_entity.type
_entity.pdbx_description
1 polymer ?
#
loop_
_entity_poly.entity_id
_entity_poly.type
_entity_poly.pdbx_seq_one_letter_code
_entity_poly.pdbx_strand_id
1 'polypeptide(L)'
;SALESRHLLEKLRPEQDRRRIYLRLTPEGEALARRLTGWADVFRDHLAQFSPEEKTKAYLFLLRLIESLERGGVLNLGQMCFTCRFFAENALPGAETPHYCRLLEKPLSIRDVRIDCPEHEPAS
;
A
#
# COMPACT_ATOMS: atom_id res chain seq x y z
N SER A 1 -4.02 24.31 2.33
CA SER A 1 -4.89 23.17 2.72
C SER A 1 -5.34 23.39 4.16
N ALA A 2 -6.34 22.66 4.67
CA ALA A 2 -6.78 22.79 6.06
C ALA A 2 -5.66 22.56 7.09
N LEU A 3 -4.66 21.74 6.76
CA LEU A 3 -3.49 21.48 7.60
C LEU A 3 -2.44 22.61 7.52
N GLU A 4 -2.29 23.25 6.37
CA GLU A 4 -1.42 24.43 6.18
C GLU A 4 -1.96 25.65 6.91
N SER A 5 -3.29 25.89 6.85
CA SER A 5 -3.95 26.96 7.63
C SER A 5 -3.89 26.73 9.15
N ARG A 6 -3.61 25.50 9.58
CA ARG A 6 -3.39 25.13 10.98
C ARG A 6 -1.91 25.09 11.38
N HIS A 7 -1.01 25.52 10.48
CA HIS A 7 0.44 25.50 10.70
C HIS A 7 1.01 24.13 11.04
N LEU A 8 0.40 23.05 10.56
CA LEU A 8 0.87 21.67 10.77
C LEU A 8 1.72 21.15 9.61
N LEU A 9 1.62 21.79 8.45
CA LEU A 9 2.47 21.50 7.29
C LEU A 9 2.79 22.77 6.53
N GLU A 10 3.89 22.72 5.79
CA GLU A 10 4.29 23.75 4.85
C GLU A 10 4.55 23.16 3.46
N LYS A 11 4.39 23.99 2.43
CA LYS A 11 4.65 23.64 1.04
C LYS A 11 5.98 24.24 0.59
N LEU A 12 6.90 23.39 0.19
CA LEU A 12 8.17 23.80 -0.39
C LEU A 12 8.11 23.59 -1.90
N ARG A 13 8.47 24.63 -2.67
CA ARG A 13 8.63 24.53 -4.12
C ARG A 13 10.12 24.47 -4.42
N PRO A 14 10.64 23.37 -4.99
CA PRO A 14 12.04 23.32 -5.38
C PRO A 14 12.31 24.30 -6.51
N GLU A 15 13.46 24.96 -6.46
CA GLU A 15 13.87 25.93 -7.47
C GLU A 15 14.02 25.30 -8.87
N GLN A 16 14.36 24.01 -8.91
CA GLN A 16 14.67 23.24 -10.12
C GLN A 16 13.42 22.73 -10.87
N ASP A 17 12.27 22.57 -10.20
CA ASP A 17 11.02 22.13 -10.84
C ASP A 17 9.79 22.69 -10.11
N ARG A 18 9.32 23.85 -10.55
CA ARG A 18 8.18 24.56 -9.95
C ARG A 18 6.85 23.81 -10.08
N ARG A 19 6.80 22.72 -10.85
CA ARG A 19 5.62 21.85 -10.95
C ARG A 19 5.50 20.89 -9.77
N ARG A 20 6.58 20.70 -9.00
CA ARG A 20 6.59 19.85 -7.80
C ARG A 20 6.29 20.67 -6.57
N ILE A 21 5.57 20.06 -5.63
CA ILE A 21 5.32 20.62 -4.30
C ILE A 21 5.72 19.54 -3.30
N TYR A 22 6.69 19.85 -2.44
CA TYR A 22 6.99 19.02 -1.29
C TYR A 22 6.16 19.49 -0.10
N LEU A 23 5.56 18.53 0.60
CA LEU A 23 4.90 18.79 1.87
C LEU A 23 5.88 18.41 2.98
N ARG A 24 6.17 19.35 3.87
CA ARG A 24 6.97 19.11 5.08
C ARG A 24 6.11 19.39 6.31
N LEU A 25 6.23 18.56 7.34
CA LEU A 25 5.63 18.85 8.63
C LEU A 25 6.39 20.00 9.30
N THR A 26 5.67 20.90 9.95
CA THR A 26 6.28 21.85 10.88
C THR A 26 6.64 21.14 12.19
N PRO A 27 7.44 21.75 13.08
CA PRO A 27 7.69 21.18 14.41
C PRO A 27 6.40 20.86 15.19
N GLU A 28 5.38 21.71 15.08
CA GLU A 28 4.04 21.49 15.66
C GLU A 28 3.32 20.32 14.99
N GLY A 29 3.42 20.22 13.66
CA GLY A 29 2.91 19.10 12.88
C GLY A 29 3.54 17.77 13.27
N GLU A 30 4.87 17.74 13.46
CA GLU A 30 5.59 16.56 13.93
C GLU A 30 5.18 16.15 15.34
N ALA A 31 5.06 17.12 16.26
CA ALA A 31 4.63 16.85 17.63
C ALA A 31 3.22 16.25 17.67
N LEU A 32 2.30 16.77 16.85
CA LEU A 32 0.96 16.22 16.71
C LEU A 32 0.98 14.82 16.08
N ALA A 33 1.74 14.62 14.99
CA ALA A 33 1.89 13.33 14.35
C ALA A 33 2.40 12.27 15.33
N ARG A 34 3.42 12.59 16.14
CA ARG A 34 3.96 11.71 17.19
C ARG A 34 2.94 11.36 18.28
N ARG A 35 2.01 12.27 18.61
CA ARG A 35 0.92 11.97 19.55
C ARG A 35 -0.13 11.06 18.93
N LEU A 36 -0.37 11.19 17.63
CA LEU A 36 -1.32 10.38 16.91
C LEU A 36 -0.76 8.97 16.64
N THR A 37 0.54 8.79 16.42
CA THR A 37 1.13 7.48 16.05
C THR A 37 0.82 6.34 17.02
N GLY A 38 0.49 6.62 18.29
CA GLY A 38 0.15 5.59 19.28
C GLY A 38 -1.08 4.75 18.93
N TRP A 39 -1.99 5.22 18.06
CA TRP A 39 -3.14 4.40 17.63
C TRP A 39 -2.70 3.16 16.84
N ALA A 40 -1.59 3.24 16.10
CA ALA A 40 -1.09 2.14 15.29
C ALA A 40 -0.59 0.98 16.17
N ASP A 41 -0.01 1.28 17.34
CA ASP A 41 0.46 0.28 18.29
C ASP A 41 -0.72 -0.42 18.97
N VAL A 42 -1.71 0.34 19.43
CA VAL A 42 -2.95 -0.23 19.99
C VAL A 42 -3.63 -1.16 18.98
N PHE A 43 -3.74 -0.74 17.71
CA PHE A 43 -4.32 -1.56 16.66
C PHE A 43 -3.50 -2.83 16.39
N ARG A 44 -2.17 -2.73 16.40
CA ARG A 44 -1.25 -3.87 16.24
C ARG A 44 -1.43 -4.89 17.36
N ASP A 45 -1.57 -4.45 18.60
CA ASP A 45 -1.77 -5.33 19.75
C ASP A 45 -3.09 -6.11 19.66
N HIS A 46 -4.16 -5.46 19.21
CA HIS A 46 -5.41 -6.14 18.93
C HIS A 46 -5.30 -7.11 17.75
N LEU A 47 -4.61 -6.72 16.67
CA LEU A 47 -4.35 -7.62 15.56
C LEU A 47 -3.53 -8.84 16.01
N ALA A 48 -2.63 -8.72 16.99
CA ALA A 48 -1.82 -9.83 17.47
C ALA A 48 -2.65 -11.02 17.98
N GLN A 49 -3.89 -10.79 18.41
CA GLN A 49 -4.80 -11.82 18.94
C GLN A 49 -5.31 -12.79 17.86
N PHE A 50 -5.32 -12.37 16.59
CA PHE A 50 -5.80 -13.21 15.48
C PHE A 50 -4.70 -14.12 14.95
N SER A 51 -5.09 -15.31 14.52
CA SER A 51 -4.17 -16.28 13.94
C SER A 51 -3.54 -15.76 12.62
N PRO A 52 -2.35 -16.25 12.24
CA PRO A 52 -1.76 -15.92 10.95
C PRO A 52 -2.65 -16.29 9.75
N GLU A 53 -3.48 -17.33 9.88
CA GLU A 53 -4.38 -17.78 8.84
C GLU A 53 -5.55 -16.81 8.63
N GLU A 54 -6.19 -16.35 9.72
CA GLU A 54 -7.25 -15.34 9.67
C GLU A 54 -6.76 -14.03 9.05
N LYS A 55 -5.58 -13.57 9.48
CA LYS A 55 -4.93 -12.38 8.91
C LYS A 55 -4.69 -12.52 7.41
N THR A 56 -4.25 -13.70 6.97
CA THR A 56 -3.98 -13.99 5.57
C THR A 56 -5.26 -13.99 4.73
N LYS A 57 -6.34 -14.60 5.23
CA LYS A 57 -7.67 -14.58 4.59
C LYS A 57 -8.23 -13.17 4.48
N ALA A 58 -8.14 -12.38 5.56
CA ALA A 58 -8.57 -10.98 5.56
C ALA A 58 -7.76 -10.13 4.57
N TYR A 59 -6.43 -10.32 4.51
CA TYR A 59 -5.56 -9.63 3.59
C TYR A 59 -5.92 -9.92 2.12
N LEU A 60 -6.13 -11.19 1.77
CA LEU A 60 -6.62 -11.59 0.44
C LEU A 60 -7.93 -10.91 0.07
N PHE A 61 -8.89 -10.91 0.99
CA PHE A 61 -10.19 -10.27 0.77
C PHE A 61 -10.03 -8.77 0.49
N LEU A 62 -9.25 -8.06 1.31
CA LEU A 62 -9.00 -6.62 1.14
C LEU A 62 -8.33 -6.33 -0.19
N LEU A 63 -7.33 -7.12 -0.59
CA LEU A 63 -6.65 -6.95 -1.88
C LEU A 63 -7.61 -7.10 -3.07
N ARG A 64 -8.44 -8.15 -3.05
CA ARG A 64 -9.45 -8.39 -4.10
C ARG A 64 -10.52 -7.30 -4.12
N LEU A 65 -10.91 -6.78 -2.96
CA LEU A 65 -11.85 -5.66 -2.87
C LEU A 65 -11.25 -4.39 -3.48
N ILE A 66 -9.99 -4.08 -3.15
CA ILE A 66 -9.28 -2.93 -3.73
C ILE A 66 -9.19 -3.07 -5.25
N GLU A 67 -8.80 -4.25 -5.75
CA GLU A 67 -8.75 -4.54 -7.19
C GLU A 67 -10.12 -4.32 -7.85
N SER A 68 -11.20 -4.80 -7.23
CA SER A 68 -12.56 -4.59 -7.74
C SER A 68 -12.95 -3.11 -7.78
N LEU A 69 -12.56 -2.33 -6.77
CA LEU A 69 -12.83 -0.89 -6.70
C LEU A 69 -12.01 -0.11 -7.73
N GLU A 70 -10.77 -0.52 -7.98
CA GLU A 70 -9.93 0.05 -9.04
C GLU A 70 -10.50 -0.22 -10.43
N ARG A 71 -10.85 -1.47 -10.74
CA ARG A 71 -11.50 -1.82 -12.01
C ARG A 71 -12.83 -1.08 -12.20
N GLY A 72 -13.53 -0.80 -11.10
CA GLY A 72 -14.75 0.03 -11.08
C GLY A 72 -14.50 1.54 -11.19
N GLY A 73 -13.25 1.99 -11.24
CA GLY A 73 -12.88 3.41 -11.31
C GLY A 73 -13.13 4.21 -10.03
N VAL A 74 -13.43 3.54 -8.91
CA VAL A 74 -13.70 4.17 -7.60
C VAL A 74 -12.38 4.54 -6.91
N LEU A 75 -11.35 3.71 -7.09
CA LEU A 75 -10.00 3.93 -6.58
C LEU A 75 -9.01 3.98 -7.73
N ASN A 76 -7.92 4.71 -7.54
CA ASN A 76 -6.73 4.65 -8.40
C ASN A 76 -5.53 4.41 -7.50
N LEU A 77 -5.52 3.22 -6.87
CA LEU A 77 -4.38 2.73 -6.12
C LEU A 77 -3.43 2.10 -7.15
N GLY A 78 -2.64 2.95 -7.78
CA GLY A 78 -1.65 2.48 -8.74
C GLY A 78 -0.73 1.46 -8.07
N GLN A 79 -0.36 0.43 -8.82
CA GLN A 79 0.80 -0.44 -8.56
C GLN A 79 0.61 -1.75 -7.76
N MET A 80 -0.61 -2.29 -7.68
CA MET A 80 -0.81 -3.60 -7.04
C MET A 80 -0.37 -4.78 -7.92
N CYS A 81 0.21 -5.83 -7.33
CA CYS A 81 0.56 -7.06 -8.06
C CYS A 81 -0.63 -7.66 -8.83
N PHE A 82 -1.87 -7.62 -8.30
CA PHE A 82 -3.05 -8.14 -9.00
C PHE A 82 -3.38 -7.42 -10.30
N THR A 83 -3.01 -6.14 -10.41
CA THR A 83 -3.21 -5.36 -11.64
C THR A 83 -1.95 -5.31 -12.50
N CYS A 84 -0.92 -6.09 -12.17
CA CYS A 84 0.37 -6.11 -12.87
C CYS A 84 0.39 -7.16 -13.99
N ARG A 85 0.87 -6.79 -15.18
CA ARG A 85 1.02 -7.72 -16.32
C ARG A 85 1.98 -8.89 -16.05
N PHE A 86 2.90 -8.72 -15.11
CA PHE A 86 3.88 -9.75 -14.75
C PHE A 86 3.35 -10.76 -13.73
N PHE A 87 2.24 -10.46 -13.05
CA PHE A 87 1.70 -11.32 -12.02
C PHE A 87 0.92 -12.49 -12.63
N ALA A 88 1.10 -13.67 -12.05
CA ALA A 88 0.38 -14.88 -12.38
C ALA A 88 -0.26 -15.41 -11.10
N GLU A 89 -1.58 -15.27 -10.99
CA GLU A 89 -2.31 -15.81 -9.85
C GLU A 89 -2.36 -17.34 -9.93
N ASN A 90 -2.02 -18.02 -8.83
CA ASN A 90 -2.13 -19.47 -8.69
C ASN A 90 -1.45 -20.28 -9.82
N ALA A 91 -0.30 -19.80 -10.32
CA ALA A 91 0.51 -20.48 -11.34
C ALA A 91 1.13 -21.81 -10.86
N LEU A 92 1.23 -22.02 -9.54
CA LEU A 92 1.74 -23.23 -8.89
C LEU A 92 0.69 -23.79 -7.92
N PRO A 93 -0.39 -24.43 -8.41
CA PRO A 93 -1.48 -24.91 -7.56
C PRO A 93 -0.99 -25.91 -6.50
N GLY A 94 -1.43 -25.72 -5.26
CA GLY A 94 -1.07 -26.60 -4.14
C GLY A 94 0.31 -26.35 -3.51
N ALA A 95 1.09 -25.41 -4.04
CA ALA A 95 2.33 -24.95 -3.40
C ALA A 95 2.04 -23.90 -2.30
N GLU A 96 2.95 -23.79 -1.33
CA GLU A 96 2.96 -22.70 -0.32
C GLU A 96 3.10 -21.31 -0.95
N THR A 97 3.69 -21.24 -2.14
CA THR A 97 3.90 -20.04 -2.95
C THR A 97 3.18 -20.17 -4.29
N PRO A 98 1.84 -20.16 -4.29
CA PRO A 98 1.06 -20.54 -5.46
C PRO A 98 1.10 -19.49 -6.58
N HIS A 99 1.43 -18.23 -6.28
CA HIS A 99 1.49 -17.17 -7.27
C HIS A 99 2.89 -17.08 -7.88
N TYR A 100 3.04 -16.36 -8.99
CA TYR A 100 4.33 -16.20 -9.64
C TYR A 100 4.49 -14.79 -10.21
N CYS A 101 5.68 -14.21 -10.07
CA CYS A 101 6.07 -12.99 -10.78
C CYS A 101 6.95 -13.37 -11.97
N ARG A 102 6.48 -13.11 -13.19
CA ARG A 102 7.20 -13.43 -14.42
C ARG A 102 8.40 -12.52 -14.68
N LEU A 103 8.44 -11.33 -14.07
CA LEU A 103 9.57 -10.41 -14.21
C LEU A 103 10.75 -10.80 -13.30
N LEU A 104 10.44 -11.13 -12.04
CA LEU A 104 11.45 -11.53 -11.05
C LEU A 104 11.74 -13.04 -11.08
N GLU A 105 11.01 -13.78 -11.92
CA GLU A 105 11.08 -15.24 -12.02
C GLU A 105 10.95 -15.96 -10.67
N LYS A 106 10.08 -15.41 -9.80
CA LYS A 106 9.96 -15.81 -8.39
C LYS A 106 8.55 -16.35 -8.10
N PRO A 107 8.43 -17.50 -7.41
CA PRO A 107 7.16 -17.90 -6.79
C PRO A 107 6.87 -17.00 -5.58
N LEU A 108 5.62 -16.58 -5.46
CA LEU A 108 5.14 -15.64 -4.45
C LEU A 108 4.11 -16.32 -3.56
N SER A 109 4.30 -16.24 -2.25
CA SER A 109 3.21 -16.45 -1.31
C SER A 109 2.28 -15.26 -1.38
N ILE A 110 1.09 -15.40 -0.80
CA ILE A 110 0.19 -14.27 -0.64
C ILE A 110 0.79 -13.12 0.19
N ARG A 111 1.73 -13.41 1.11
CA ARG A 111 2.42 -12.38 1.89
C ARG A 111 3.45 -11.62 1.07
N ASP A 112 3.86 -12.15 -0.08
CA ASP A 112 4.79 -11.49 -1.00
C ASP A 112 4.09 -10.56 -2.00
N VAL A 113 2.77 -10.63 -2.12
CA VAL A 113 1.95 -9.76 -2.99
C VAL A 113 1.97 -8.33 -2.44
N ARG A 114 2.18 -7.34 -3.30
CA ARG A 114 2.37 -5.93 -2.92
C ARG A 114 1.27 -5.03 -3.46
N ILE A 115 0.94 -3.98 -2.70
CA ILE A 115 0.01 -2.91 -3.09
C ILE A 115 0.76 -1.77 -3.81
N ASP A 116 2.02 -1.53 -3.45
CA ASP A 116 2.91 -0.57 -4.11
C ASP A 116 4.14 -1.31 -4.68
N CYS A 117 3.93 -2.14 -5.70
CA CYS A 117 5.00 -2.86 -6.34
C CYS A 117 5.83 -1.90 -7.20
N PRO A 118 7.13 -1.67 -6.92
CA PRO A 118 7.94 -0.74 -7.70
C PRO A 118 8.13 -1.20 -9.15
N GLU A 119 7.94 -2.50 -9.39
CA GLU A 119 8.09 -3.18 -10.67
C GLU A 119 6.76 -3.30 -11.42
N HIS A 120 5.71 -2.65 -10.92
CA HIS A 120 4.39 -2.74 -11.52
C HIS A 120 4.36 -2.14 -12.92
N GLU A 121 3.78 -2.91 -13.84
CA GLU A 121 3.28 -2.40 -15.10
C GLU A 121 1.83 -2.85 -15.26
N PRO A 122 0.91 -1.96 -15.66
CA PRO A 122 -0.50 -2.29 -15.77
C PRO A 122 -0.71 -3.46 -16.76
N ALA A 123 -1.51 -4.44 -16.33
CA ALA A 123 -2.12 -5.39 -17.26
C ALA A 123 -3.06 -4.60 -18.18
N SER A 124 -2.78 -4.67 -19.49
CA SER A 124 -3.59 -4.04 -20.54
C SER A 124 -5.02 -4.57 -20.59
#